data_AF-A0A151QTX2-F1
#
_entry.id   AF-A0A151QTX2-F1
#
_cell.length_a   1.000
_cell.length_b   1.000
_cell.length_c   1.000
_cell.angle_alpha   90.00
_cell.angle_beta   90.00
_cell.angle_gamma   90.00
#
_symmetry.space_group_name_H-M   'P 1'
#
loop_
_entity.id
_entity.type
_entity.pdbx_description
1 polymer ?
#
loop_
_entity_poly.entity_id
_entity_poly.type
_entity_poly.pdbx_seq_one_letter_code
_entity_poly.pdbx_strand_id
1 'polypeptide(L)' 'SWERYKSLLRKCPNHGFDDVAQLNMFCNGLRPQTKMLLDASIGGSMMMKDSEEAITIIDALTANDYQAHHDRS' A
#
# COMPACT_ATOMS: atom_id res chain seq x y z
N SER A 1 -5.83 5.27 -1.42
CA SER A 1 -4.66 5.96 -0.82
C SER A 1 -3.34 5.64 -1.52
N TRP A 2 -3.10 4.38 -1.89
CA TRP A 2 -1.89 3.96 -2.60
C TRP A 2 -1.69 4.64 -3.96
N GLU A 3 -2.69 4.65 -4.84
CA GLU A 3 -2.59 5.35 -6.15
C GLU A 3 -2.31 6.85 -6.01
N ARG A 4 -2.87 7.50 -4.98
CA ARG A 4 -2.59 8.91 -4.71
C ARG A 4 -1.14 9.11 -4.27
N TYR A 5 -0.60 8.20 -3.45
CA TYR A 5 0.80 8.21 -3.05
C TYR A 5 1.73 8.03 -4.26
N LYS A 6 1.47 7.02 -5.11
CA LYS A 6 2.19 6.82 -6.38
C LYS A 6 2.11 8.04 -7.29
N SER A 7 0.96 8.69 -7.39
CA SER A 7 0.78 9.93 -8.17
C SER A 7 1.63 11.09 -7.66
N LEU A 8 1.79 11.22 -6.34
CA LEU A 8 2.65 12.26 -5.74
C LEU A 8 4.13 12.01 -6.05
N LEU A 9 4.58 10.76 -5.98
CA LEU A 9 5.95 10.39 -6.34
C LEU A 9 6.25 10.68 -7.82
N ARG A 10 5.32 10.37 -8.73
CA ARG A 10 5.45 10.69 -10.17
C ARG A 10 5.59 12.20 -10.44
N LYS A 11 5.05 13.06 -9.58
CA LYS A 11 5.22 14.53 -9.67
C LYS A 11 6.60 15.00 -9.21
N CYS A 12 7.37 14.16 -8.53
CA CYS A 12 8.72 14.44 -8.07
C CYS A 12 9.68 13.32 -8.54
N PRO A 13 10.01 13.24 -9.85
CA PRO A 13 10.75 12.10 -10.40
C PRO A 13 12.16 11.92 -9.82
N ASN A 14 12.73 12.96 -9.21
CA ASN A 14 14.05 12.94 -8.55
C ASN A 14 13.95 12.77 -7.03
N HIS A 15 12.88 12.12 -6.53
CA HIS A 15 12.66 11.98 -5.09
C HIS A 15 13.73 11.16 -4.35
N GLY A 16 14.53 10.36 -5.05
CA GLY A 16 15.66 9.63 -4.48
C GLY A 16 15.31 8.45 -3.54
N PHE A 17 14.05 8.31 -3.15
CA PHE A 17 13.57 7.16 -2.38
C PHE A 17 13.54 5.87 -3.18
N ASP A 18 14.17 4.82 -2.64
CA ASP A 18 13.99 3.44 -3.11
C ASP A 18 12.62 2.87 -2.71
N ASP A 19 12.28 1.69 -3.23
CA ASP A 19 10.97 1.08 -3.04
C ASP A 19 10.68 0.75 -1.57
N VAL A 20 11.71 0.37 -0.82
CA VAL A 20 11.60 0.06 0.62
C VAL A 20 11.29 1.33 1.42
N ALA A 21 11.94 2.45 1.11
CA ALA A 21 11.66 3.74 1.74
C ALA A 21 10.25 4.23 1.38
N GLN A 22 9.82 4.05 0.13
CA GLN A 22 8.46 4.39 -0.32
C GLN A 22 7.39 3.60 0.44
N LEU A 23 7.56 2.29 0.55
CA LEU A 23 6.64 1.41 1.29
C LEU A 23 6.59 1.76 2.77
N ASN A 24 7.75 2.01 3.40
CA ASN A 24 7.81 2.41 4.80
C ASN A 24 7.08 3.73 5.05
N MET A 25 7.31 4.74 4.21
CA MET A 25 6.61 6.03 4.31
C MET A 25 5.09 5.85 4.15
N PHE A 26 4.66 5.05 3.18
CA PHE A 26 3.24 4.77 2.98
C PHE A 26 2.62 4.06 4.18
N CYS A 27 3.22 2.96 4.64
CA CYS A 27 2.71 2.14 5.73
C CYS A 27 2.73 2.87 7.08
N ASN A 28 3.75 3.69 7.35
CA ASN A 28 3.83 4.51 8.56
C ASN A 28 2.83 5.68 8.53
N GLY A 29 2.42 6.12 7.34
CA GLY A 29 1.36 7.12 7.16
C GLY A 29 -0.06 6.58 7.31
N LEU A 30 -0.23 5.25 7.44
CA LEU A 30 -1.55 4.65 7.66
C LEU A 30 -2.03 4.87 9.09
N ARG A 31 -3.34 4.99 9.26
CA ARG A 31 -3.96 4.99 10.59
C ARG A 31 -3.67 3.64 11.28
N PRO A 32 -3.46 3.60 12.61
CA PRO A 32 -3.15 2.36 13.32
C PRO A 32 -4.15 1.22 13.05
N GLN A 33 -5.45 1.54 12.98
CA GLN A 33 -6.50 0.57 12.66
C GLN A 33 -6.36 0.00 11.25
N THR A 34 -6.06 0.83 10.26
CA THR A 34 -5.85 0.39 8.87
C THR A 34 -4.59 -0.47 8.75
N LYS A 35 -3.52 -0.09 9.45
CA LYS A 35 -2.29 -0.88 9.51
C LYS A 35 -2.52 -2.25 10.15
N MET A 36 -3.28 -2.31 11.25
CA MET A 36 -3.65 -3.57 11.89
C MET A 36 -4.48 -4.47 10.98
N LEU A 37 -5.45 -3.90 10.24
CA LEU A 37 -6.25 -4.66 9.28
C LEU A 37 -5.38 -5.20 8.15
N LEU A 38 -4.46 -4.38 7.63
CA LEU A 38 -3.49 -4.79 6.61
C LEU A 38 -2.63 -5.96 7.09
N ASP A 39 -2.06 -5.85 8.29
CA ASP A 39 -1.22 -6.90 8.88
C ASP A 39 -2.05 -8.19 9.13
N ALA A 40 -3.31 -8.07 9.55
CA ALA A 40 -4.21 -9.21 9.73
C ALA A 40 -4.55 -9.90 8.39
N SER A 41 -4.79 -9.15 7.32
CA SER A 41 -5.11 -9.69 5.99
C SER A 41 -3.97 -10.49 5.37
N ILE A 42 -2.72 -10.21 5.77
CA ILE A 42 -1.53 -10.91 5.24
C ILE A 42 -0.97 -11.96 6.23
N GLY A 43 -1.61 -12.12 7.39
CA GLY A 43 -1.18 -13.05 8.43
C GLY A 43 0.17 -12.70 9.07
N GLY A 44 0.56 -11.43 9.08
CA GLY A 44 1.88 -11.00 9.55
C GLY A 44 2.11 -9.49 9.43
N SER A 45 3.29 -9.02 9.83
CA SER A 45 3.62 -7.59 9.70
C SER A 45 4.03 -7.25 8.27
N MET A 46 3.38 -6.25 7.67
CA MET A 46 3.72 -5.76 6.33
C MET A 46 5.17 -5.27 6.25
N MET A 47 5.73 -4.79 7.36
CA MET A 47 7.13 -4.32 7.41
C MET A 47 8.16 -5.46 7.39
N MET A 48 7.72 -6.71 7.55
CA MET A 48 8.58 -7.91 7.48
C MET A 48 8.58 -8.56 6.09
N LYS A 49 7.72 -8.08 5.18
CA LYS A 49 7.63 -8.55 3.80
C LYS A 49 8.73 -7.90 2.97
N ASP A 50 9.21 -8.61 1.95
CA ASP A 50 10.06 -7.98 0.95
C ASP A 50 9.26 -6.93 0.16
N SER A 51 9.97 -6.00 -0.48
CA SER A 51 9.34 -4.88 -1.16
C SER A 51 8.43 -5.31 -2.31
N GLU A 52 8.75 -6.39 -3.02
CA GLU A 52 7.98 -6.88 -4.15
C GLU A 52 6.66 -7.52 -3.68
N GLU A 53 6.72 -8.35 -2.64
CA GLU A 53 5.55 -8.96 -2.01
C GLU A 53 4.64 -7.89 -1.39
N ALA A 54 5.21 -6.89 -0.71
CA ALA A 54 4.47 -5.79 -0.11
C ALA A 54 3.73 -4.95 -1.17
N ILE A 55 4.40 -4.60 -2.28
CA ILE A 55 3.77 -3.86 -3.39
C ILE A 55 2.62 -4.68 -3.97
N THR A 56 2.84 -5.97 -4.24
CA THR A 56 1.85 -6.87 -4.82
C THR A 56 0.59 -6.95 -3.96
N ILE A 57 0.76 -7.07 -2.64
CA ILE A 57 -0.37 -7.11 -1.70
C ILE A 57 -1.12 -5.79 -1.69
N ILE A 58 -0.42 -4.65 -1.60
CA ILE A 58 -1.07 -3.33 -1.54
C ILE A 58 -1.82 -3.08 -2.85
N ASP A 59 -1.24 -3.40 -4.00
CA ASP A 59 -1.91 -3.30 -5.30
C ASP A 59 -3.15 -4.20 -5.34
N ALA A 60 -3.05 -5.47 -4.91
CA ALA A 60 -4.19 -6.40 -4.88
C ALA A 60 -5.33 -5.92 -3.95
N LEU A 61 -5.01 -5.38 -2.78
CA LEU A 61 -6.01 -4.81 -1.86
C LEU A 61 -6.66 -3.57 -2.46
N THR A 62 -5.89 -2.72 -3.13
CA THR A 62 -6.45 -1.55 -3.80
C THR A 62 -7.28 -1.92 -5.02
N ALA A 63 -6.95 -3.01 -5.72
CA ALA A 63 -7.71 -3.55 -6.84
C ALA A 63 -9.04 -4.17 -6.37
N ASN A 64 -9.02 -4.93 -5.28
CA ASN A 64 -10.22 -5.58 -4.72
C ASN A 64 -11.24 -4.59 -4.14
N ASP A 65 -10.80 -3.44 -3.63
CA ASP A 65 -11.69 -2.35 -3.23
C ASP A 65 -12.58 -1.87 -4.40
N TYR A 66 -12.10 -1.93 -5.65
CA TYR A 66 -12.92 -1.59 -6.82
C TYR A 66 -13.99 -2.65 -7.13
N GLN A 67 -13.74 -3.93 -6.82
CA GLN A 67 -14.69 -5.02 -7.10
C GLN A 67 -15.85 -5.04 -6.11
N ALA A 68 -15.59 -4.77 -4.82
CA ALA A 68 -16.62 -4.75 -3.77
C ALA A 68 -17.67 -3.63 -3.94
N HIS A 69 -17.34 -2.59 -4.71
CA HIS A 69 -18.26 -1.51 -5.09
C HIS A 69 -19.00 -1.77 -6.40
N HIS A 70 -18.55 -2.71 -7.23
CA HIS A 70 -19.19 -3.01 -8.52
C HIS A 70 -20.25 -4.13 -8.44
N ASP A 71 -20.20 -4.98 -7.41
CA ASP A 71 -21.22 -6.03 -7.17
C ASP A 71 -22.43 -5.55 -6.34
N ARG A 72 -22.54 -4.23 -6.08
CA ARG A 72 -23.67 -3.61 -5.37
C ARG A 72 -24.51 -2.64 -6.23
N SER A 73 -24.27 -2.58 -7.53
CA SER A 73 -25.07 -1.79 -8.49
C SER A 73 -26.09 -2.62 -9.22
#